data_AF-A0A6I3M8B4-F1
#
_entry.id   AF-A0A6I3M8B4-F1
#
_cell.length_a   1.000
_cell.length_b   1.000
_cell.length_c   1.000
_cell.angle_alpha   90.00
_cell.angle_beta   90.00
_cell.angle_gamma   90.00
#
_symmetry.space_group_name_H-M   'P 1'
#
loop_
_entity.id
_entity.type
_entity.pdbx_description
1 polymer ?
#
loop_
_entity_poly.entity_id
_entity_poly.type
_entity_poly.pdbx_seq_one_letter_code
_entity_poly.pdbx_strand_id
1 'polypeptide(L)'
;MTINKFDFGDSFAGLLIDGVEETPYVGATLRLTDTGVEIEVPYLSGYAAAQFAHVDEWFRQRTPPTNMLLRTREGAATLFGCRWRGHSSAAGSRIGSGRIAPDETLLHDREESLSEPLTVKSCRSRADGLNHWTRLTAVESDAHRDDERRTNVLEVTVKSPEPIEWQQGEATMRIQTSWRFEAKQDGYERIHELHDNVLLESEWVDPREFFHHLAEHRKVMHLLVFLFGTALSFREHQVRDETIASRTMDGTLIEHPFVELISARTIRERGQPTPAKEKLGRPLLVLQEVGAEGLTSWAEMYGEWERFILPAVAVIGRRNRFIEDVVMSTSMALEAAGQLIGERPGEEATYGRARPSMATYVFRCLDYLDIGWDDYIHSQVGLARAISNNYKRVKHADNGAFPDHVETALIGEVNELVVRLLAASLTGAADELLQRYRSGSELWQLQQLFEANEVRIDDDAGTWVSTVQADAQDLTD
;
A
#
# COMPACT_ATOMS: atom_id res chain seq x y z
N MET A 1 -26.88 16.30 1.87
CA MET A 1 -26.77 15.38 3.03
C MET A 1 -25.84 14.26 2.61
N THR A 2 -24.85 13.95 3.45
CA THR A 2 -23.70 13.11 3.12
C THR A 2 -23.68 11.92 4.07
N ILE A 3 -23.39 10.73 3.54
CA ILE A 3 -23.19 9.56 4.41
C ILE A 3 -21.86 9.77 5.14
N ASN A 4 -21.92 10.06 6.44
CA ASN A 4 -20.74 10.43 7.23
C ASN A 4 -19.82 9.25 7.55
N LYS A 5 -20.32 8.01 7.50
CA LYS A 5 -19.55 6.81 7.81
C LYS A 5 -20.20 5.58 7.17
N PHE A 6 -19.38 4.74 6.53
CA PHE A 6 -19.81 3.44 6.01
C PHE A 6 -18.71 2.40 6.22
N ASP A 7 -18.92 1.49 7.17
CA ASP A 7 -17.96 0.47 7.59
C ASP A 7 -18.44 -0.96 7.28
N PHE A 8 -17.54 -1.94 7.42
CA PHE A 8 -17.84 -3.35 7.16
C PHE A 8 -19.01 -3.83 8.01
N GLY A 9 -20.00 -4.43 7.36
CA GLY A 9 -21.24 -4.89 8.00
C GLY A 9 -22.36 -3.87 8.00
N ASP A 10 -22.09 -2.61 7.66
CA ASP A 10 -23.14 -1.60 7.50
C ASP A 10 -23.98 -1.87 6.23
N SER A 11 -25.24 -1.45 6.29
CA SER A 11 -26.13 -1.49 5.14
C SER A 11 -27.08 -0.30 5.12
N PHE A 12 -27.27 0.28 3.93
CA PHE A 12 -28.23 1.36 3.72
C PHE A 12 -29.27 0.97 2.68
N ALA A 13 -30.54 1.23 2.98
CA ALA A 13 -31.63 1.07 2.02
C ALA A 13 -31.98 2.44 1.41
N GLY A 14 -32.24 2.47 0.10
CA GLY A 14 -32.52 3.71 -0.59
C GLY A 14 -33.21 3.52 -1.94
N LEU A 15 -33.36 4.64 -2.65
CA LEU A 15 -33.87 4.70 -4.01
C LEU A 15 -32.70 4.80 -4.98
N LEU A 16 -32.58 3.81 -5.86
CA LEU A 16 -31.57 3.71 -6.91
C LEU A 16 -32.07 4.39 -8.18
N ILE A 17 -31.20 5.19 -8.77
CA ILE A 17 -31.41 6.01 -9.96
C ILE A 17 -30.35 5.61 -10.98
N ASP A 18 -30.75 5.33 -12.22
CA ASP A 18 -29.87 4.83 -13.29
C ASP A 18 -29.40 5.91 -14.28
N GLY A 19 -29.89 7.14 -14.12
CA GLY A 19 -29.54 8.27 -14.99
C GLY A 19 -30.32 8.33 -16.31
N VAL A 20 -31.30 7.45 -16.51
CA VAL A 20 -32.16 7.48 -17.70
C VAL A 20 -33.44 8.25 -17.37
N GLU A 21 -33.69 9.32 -18.14
CA GLU A 21 -34.91 10.14 -17.98
C GLU A 21 -36.17 9.27 -18.09
N GLU A 22 -37.20 9.58 -17.30
CA GLU A 22 -38.46 8.84 -17.21
C GLU A 22 -38.36 7.40 -16.67
N THR A 23 -37.18 6.91 -16.26
CA THR A 23 -37.06 5.59 -15.64
C THR A 23 -37.45 5.65 -14.16
N PRO A 24 -38.39 4.80 -13.69
CA PRO A 24 -38.81 4.80 -12.29
C PRO A 24 -37.68 4.42 -11.33
N TYR A 25 -37.59 5.12 -10.19
CA TYR A 25 -36.61 4.78 -9.16
C TYR A 25 -36.95 3.44 -8.50
N VAL A 26 -35.91 2.70 -8.13
CA VAL A 26 -36.05 1.33 -7.60
C VAL A 26 -35.50 1.25 -6.20
N GLY A 27 -36.19 0.55 -5.30
CA GLY A 27 -35.62 0.26 -3.98
C GLY A 27 -34.37 -0.60 -4.10
N ALA A 28 -33.29 -0.25 -3.42
CA ALA A 28 -32.06 -1.04 -3.38
C ALA A 28 -31.39 -0.99 -2.00
N THR A 29 -30.52 -1.96 -1.73
CA THR A 29 -29.70 -2.00 -0.51
C THR A 29 -28.22 -1.94 -0.86
N LEU A 30 -27.51 -0.97 -0.32
CA LEU A 30 -26.05 -0.84 -0.35
C LEU A 30 -25.45 -1.60 0.84
N ARG A 31 -24.42 -2.40 0.60
CA ARG A 31 -23.66 -3.10 1.66
C ARG A 31 -22.16 -2.98 1.43
N LEU A 32 -21.38 -2.85 2.50
CA LEU A 32 -19.94 -2.95 2.44
C LEU A 32 -19.49 -4.36 2.86
N THR A 33 -18.89 -5.07 1.92
CA THR A 33 -18.35 -6.42 2.10
C THR A 33 -16.82 -6.42 2.02
N ASP A 34 -16.18 -7.53 2.41
CA ASP A 34 -14.74 -7.77 2.24
C ASP A 34 -14.26 -7.71 0.78
N THR A 35 -15.17 -7.88 -0.17
CA THR A 35 -14.89 -7.78 -1.62
C THR A 35 -15.21 -6.42 -2.24
N GLY A 36 -15.78 -5.49 -1.48
CA GLY A 36 -16.20 -4.18 -1.97
C GLY A 36 -17.64 -3.84 -1.61
N VAL A 37 -18.07 -2.72 -2.17
CA VAL A 37 -19.46 -2.28 -2.13
C VAL A 37 -20.30 -3.19 -3.02
N GLU A 38 -21.46 -3.60 -2.52
CA GLU A 38 -22.47 -4.36 -3.27
C GLU A 38 -23.83 -3.67 -3.18
N ILE A 39 -24.53 -3.61 -4.32
CA ILE A 39 -25.92 -3.18 -4.43
C ILE A 39 -26.78 -4.41 -4.67
N GLU A 40 -27.76 -4.60 -3.79
CA GLU A 40 -28.80 -5.59 -3.95
C GLU A 40 -30.10 -4.91 -4.43
N VAL A 41 -30.61 -5.34 -5.60
CA VAL A 41 -31.81 -4.78 -6.24
C VAL A 41 -32.87 -5.88 -6.41
N PRO A 42 -34.02 -5.80 -5.70
CA PRO A 42 -35.16 -6.66 -5.97
C PRO A 42 -35.77 -6.35 -7.33
N TYR A 43 -36.16 -7.38 -8.08
CA TYR A 43 -36.81 -7.22 -9.38
C TYR A 43 -37.85 -8.33 -9.65
N LEU A 44 -38.75 -8.08 -10.62
CA LEU A 44 -39.76 -9.06 -11.02
C LEU A 44 -39.41 -9.68 -12.37
N SER A 45 -38.96 -10.93 -12.35
CA SER A 45 -38.52 -11.63 -13.56
C SER A 45 -39.70 -12.01 -14.46
N GLY A 46 -39.63 -11.62 -15.74
CA GLY A 46 -40.65 -11.96 -16.74
C GLY A 46 -42.02 -11.34 -16.46
N TYR A 47 -42.08 -10.28 -15.65
CA TYR A 47 -43.30 -9.54 -15.37
C TYR A 47 -43.31 -8.21 -16.12
N ALA A 48 -44.28 -8.04 -17.03
CA ALA A 48 -44.39 -6.87 -17.91
C ALA A 48 -44.98 -5.63 -17.20
N ALA A 49 -44.52 -5.32 -15.98
CA ALA A 49 -44.80 -4.04 -15.35
C ALA A 49 -43.71 -3.04 -15.74
N ALA A 50 -44.11 -1.92 -16.32
CA ALA A 50 -43.19 -0.88 -16.79
C ALA A 50 -42.18 -0.45 -15.70
N GLN A 51 -42.60 -0.43 -14.43
CA GLN A 51 -41.74 -0.03 -13.31
C GLN A 51 -40.56 -0.97 -13.02
N PHE A 52 -40.60 -2.24 -13.46
CA PHE A 52 -39.53 -3.22 -13.21
C PHE A 52 -38.86 -3.73 -14.48
N ALA A 53 -39.37 -3.34 -15.66
CA ALA A 53 -38.90 -3.83 -16.94
C ALA A 53 -37.40 -3.53 -17.16
N HIS A 54 -36.96 -2.33 -16.78
CA HIS A 54 -35.56 -1.91 -16.91
C HIS A 54 -34.63 -2.73 -16.01
N VAL A 55 -35.03 -3.01 -14.75
CA VAL A 55 -34.23 -3.84 -13.84
C VAL A 55 -34.17 -5.30 -14.27
N ASP A 56 -35.30 -5.88 -14.72
CA ASP A 56 -35.32 -7.24 -15.28
C ASP A 56 -34.39 -7.35 -16.49
N GLU A 57 -34.36 -6.31 -17.33
CA GLU A 57 -33.44 -6.22 -18.45
C GLU A 57 -31.97 -6.20 -18.01
N TRP A 58 -31.59 -5.40 -17.00
CA TRP A 58 -30.22 -5.37 -16.48
C TRP A 58 -29.73 -6.75 -16.07
N PHE A 59 -30.53 -7.52 -15.33
CA PHE A 59 -30.12 -8.83 -14.83
C PHE A 59 -30.26 -9.95 -15.85
N ARG A 60 -31.20 -9.84 -16.80
CA ARG A 60 -31.33 -10.78 -17.92
C ARG A 60 -30.20 -10.63 -18.94
N GLN A 61 -29.84 -9.40 -19.28
CA GLN A 61 -28.76 -9.08 -20.22
C GLN A 61 -27.38 -9.03 -19.57
N ARG A 62 -27.31 -8.93 -18.24
CA ARG A 62 -26.09 -8.77 -17.44
C ARG A 62 -25.35 -7.46 -17.73
N THR A 63 -26.11 -6.42 -18.03
CA THR A 63 -25.64 -5.09 -18.43
C THR A 63 -26.33 -4.01 -17.59
N PRO A 64 -26.02 -3.91 -16.28
CA PRO A 64 -26.49 -2.79 -15.49
C PRO A 64 -25.90 -1.47 -16.04
N PRO A 65 -26.59 -0.33 -15.84
CA PRO A 65 -26.01 1.01 -16.03
C PRO A 65 -24.64 1.11 -15.38
N THR A 66 -23.70 1.76 -16.06
CA THR A 66 -22.31 1.89 -15.60
C THR A 66 -22.18 2.78 -14.39
N ASN A 67 -23.04 3.80 -14.27
CA ASN A 67 -23.08 4.70 -13.14
C ASN A 67 -24.51 4.80 -12.61
N MET A 68 -24.65 4.92 -11.30
CA MET A 68 -25.95 4.98 -10.63
C MET A 68 -25.86 5.89 -9.41
N LEU A 69 -26.99 6.41 -8.96
CA LEU A 69 -27.10 7.19 -7.72
C LEU A 69 -28.05 6.49 -6.76
N LEU A 70 -27.59 6.21 -5.55
CA LEU A 70 -28.43 5.75 -4.46
C LEU A 70 -28.74 6.91 -3.51
N ARG A 71 -30.04 7.22 -3.36
CA ARG A 71 -30.52 8.18 -2.37
C ARG A 71 -31.06 7.47 -1.14
N THR A 72 -30.42 7.69 -0.01
CA THR A 72 -30.79 7.13 1.30
C THR A 72 -31.29 8.24 2.22
N ARG A 73 -31.75 7.89 3.42
CA ARG A 73 -32.13 8.88 4.43
C ARG A 73 -30.90 9.57 5.03
N GLU A 74 -29.77 8.87 5.04
CA GLU A 74 -28.50 9.28 5.63
C GLU A 74 -27.67 10.14 4.68
N GLY A 75 -27.93 10.03 3.36
CA GLY A 75 -27.26 10.80 2.33
C GLY A 75 -27.31 10.10 0.97
N ALA A 76 -26.54 10.61 0.03
CA ALA A 76 -26.42 10.02 -1.30
C ALA A 76 -25.12 9.22 -1.44
N ALA A 77 -25.14 8.20 -2.29
CA ALA A 77 -23.94 7.50 -2.76
C ALA A 77 -23.98 7.38 -4.28
N THR A 78 -22.99 7.94 -4.97
CA THR A 78 -22.83 7.80 -6.42
C THR A 78 -21.90 6.63 -6.71
N LEU A 79 -22.34 5.73 -7.59
CA LEU A 79 -21.73 4.45 -7.89
C LEU A 79 -21.15 4.51 -9.30
N PHE A 80 -19.89 4.11 -9.47
CA PHE A 80 -19.18 4.20 -10.73
C PHE A 80 -18.61 2.85 -11.16
N GLY A 81 -18.60 2.59 -12.47
CA GLY A 81 -18.10 1.32 -13.01
C GLY A 81 -18.90 0.11 -12.53
N CYS A 82 -20.22 0.25 -12.42
CA CYS A 82 -21.14 -0.79 -11.95
C CYS A 82 -21.08 -2.02 -12.86
N ARG A 83 -20.82 -3.18 -12.25
CA ARG A 83 -20.73 -4.48 -12.93
C ARG A 83 -21.73 -5.47 -12.36
N TRP A 84 -22.30 -6.29 -13.22
CA TRP A 84 -23.14 -7.41 -12.81
C TRP A 84 -22.34 -8.42 -11.98
N ARG A 85 -22.89 -8.87 -10.84
CA ARG A 85 -22.29 -9.89 -9.98
C ARG A 85 -23.10 -11.17 -9.87
N GLY A 86 -24.39 -11.11 -10.12
CA GLY A 86 -25.26 -12.27 -10.02
C GLY A 86 -26.71 -11.88 -9.89
N HIS A 87 -27.59 -12.87 -9.95
CA HIS A 87 -28.96 -12.74 -9.48
C HIS A 87 -29.41 -14.07 -8.89
N SER A 88 -30.44 -14.01 -8.05
CA SER A 88 -31.14 -15.17 -7.51
C SER A 88 -32.62 -15.02 -7.81
N SER A 89 -33.31 -16.13 -8.05
CA SER A 89 -34.77 -16.16 -8.21
C SER A 89 -35.30 -17.31 -7.37
N ALA A 90 -36.34 -17.06 -6.58
CA ALA A 90 -36.97 -18.12 -5.82
C ALA A 90 -37.80 -19.00 -6.77
N ALA A 91 -37.54 -20.32 -6.79
CA ALA A 91 -38.26 -21.25 -7.64
C ALA A 91 -39.78 -21.15 -7.40
N GLY A 92 -40.55 -20.86 -8.45
CA GLY A 92 -42.01 -20.68 -8.37
C GLY A 92 -42.47 -19.27 -7.95
N SER A 93 -41.55 -18.35 -7.63
CA SER A 93 -41.82 -16.94 -7.43
C SER A 93 -41.28 -16.12 -8.61
N ARG A 94 -41.98 -15.04 -8.98
CA ARG A 94 -41.47 -14.07 -9.96
C ARG A 94 -40.55 -13.03 -9.34
N ILE A 95 -40.29 -13.12 -8.03
CA ILE A 95 -39.42 -12.20 -7.30
C ILE A 95 -37.98 -12.72 -7.37
N GLY A 96 -37.10 -11.89 -7.91
CA GLY A 96 -35.65 -12.10 -7.90
C GLY A 96 -34.93 -10.99 -7.14
N SER A 97 -33.68 -11.26 -6.79
CA SER A 97 -32.74 -10.29 -6.23
C SER A 97 -31.47 -10.31 -7.07
N GLY A 98 -31.10 -9.16 -7.62
CA GLY A 98 -29.92 -8.98 -8.43
C GLY A 98 -28.82 -8.24 -7.69
N ARG A 99 -27.56 -8.54 -8.00
CA ARG A 99 -26.37 -7.97 -7.35
C ARG A 99 -25.51 -7.23 -8.36
N ILE A 100 -25.13 -6.02 -8.01
CA ILE A 100 -24.26 -5.13 -8.78
C ILE A 100 -23.10 -4.70 -7.87
N ALA A 101 -21.88 -4.63 -8.41
CA ALA A 101 -20.73 -4.10 -7.70
C ALA A 101 -20.11 -2.94 -8.48
N PRO A 102 -20.07 -1.72 -7.92
CA PRO A 102 -19.27 -0.63 -8.48
C PRO A 102 -17.77 -0.88 -8.29
N ASP A 103 -16.97 -0.27 -9.17
CA ASP A 103 -15.53 -0.18 -8.98
C ASP A 103 -15.21 0.92 -7.95
N GLU A 104 -15.90 2.06 -8.03
CA GLU A 104 -15.73 3.19 -7.11
C GLU A 104 -17.09 3.67 -6.56
N THR A 105 -17.17 3.98 -5.28
CA THR A 105 -18.38 4.47 -4.59
C THR A 105 -18.06 5.78 -3.89
N LEU A 106 -18.60 6.88 -4.40
CA LEU A 106 -18.51 8.20 -3.80
C LEU A 106 -19.66 8.36 -2.79
N LEU A 107 -19.38 8.61 -1.51
CA LEU A 107 -20.41 8.80 -0.49
C LEU A 107 -21.05 10.19 -0.53
N HIS A 108 -21.33 10.69 -1.74
CA HIS A 108 -21.91 12.01 -2.01
C HIS A 108 -22.66 12.00 -3.37
N ASP A 109 -23.57 12.97 -3.57
CA ASP A 109 -24.20 13.27 -4.87
C ASP A 109 -23.33 14.28 -5.66
N ARG A 110 -23.34 14.27 -6.99
CA ARG A 110 -22.54 15.25 -7.76
C ARG A 110 -23.42 16.03 -8.72
N GLU A 111 -22.94 17.20 -9.12
CA GLU A 111 -23.71 18.08 -10.03
C GLU A 111 -23.71 17.58 -11.48
N GLU A 112 -22.74 16.76 -11.85
CA GLU A 112 -22.65 16.18 -13.19
C GLU A 112 -23.64 15.03 -13.44
N SER A 113 -24.01 14.88 -14.71
CA SER A 113 -24.81 13.76 -15.19
C SER A 113 -24.19 12.40 -14.82
N LEU A 114 -25.02 11.40 -14.57
CA LEU A 114 -24.59 10.02 -14.38
C LEU A 114 -23.94 9.43 -15.65
N SER A 115 -24.11 10.03 -16.82
CA SER A 115 -23.39 9.62 -18.04
C SER A 115 -21.87 9.88 -17.96
N GLU A 116 -21.44 10.86 -17.18
CA GLU A 116 -20.03 11.25 -17.11
C GLU A 116 -19.21 10.27 -16.23
N PRO A 117 -17.92 10.05 -16.52
CA PRO A 117 -17.05 9.26 -15.64
C PRO A 117 -16.79 9.99 -14.31
N LEU A 118 -16.23 9.29 -13.32
CA LEU A 118 -15.71 9.94 -12.10
C LEU A 118 -14.32 10.50 -12.37
N THR A 119 -14.23 11.82 -12.49
CA THR A 119 -12.97 12.56 -12.46
C THR A 119 -12.94 13.49 -11.25
N VAL A 120 -11.77 13.65 -10.65
CA VAL A 120 -11.57 14.49 -9.47
C VAL A 120 -10.27 15.26 -9.57
N LYS A 121 -10.23 16.46 -8.99
CA LYS A 121 -9.03 17.28 -8.96
C LYS A 121 -8.04 16.88 -7.87
N SER A 122 -8.55 16.54 -6.69
CA SER A 122 -7.71 16.18 -5.54
C SER A 122 -8.14 14.84 -4.91
N CYS A 123 -7.17 14.07 -4.46
CA CYS A 123 -7.40 12.87 -3.66
C CYS A 123 -6.49 12.86 -2.43
N ARG A 124 -7.06 12.57 -1.27
CA ARG A 124 -6.35 12.29 -0.01
C ARG A 124 -6.44 10.82 0.31
N SER A 125 -5.37 10.26 0.85
CA SER A 125 -5.34 8.88 1.32
C SER A 125 -4.70 8.79 2.69
N ARG A 126 -5.32 7.96 3.53
CA ARG A 126 -4.75 7.53 4.79
C ARG A 126 -4.21 6.12 4.62
N ALA A 127 -3.02 5.87 5.13
CA ALA A 127 -2.36 4.58 5.02
C ALA A 127 -1.53 4.25 6.26
N ASP A 128 -1.25 2.97 6.45
CA ASP A 128 -0.34 2.53 7.50
C ASP A 128 1.05 3.14 7.33
N GLY A 129 1.76 3.31 8.44
CA GLY A 129 3.15 3.74 8.44
C GLY A 129 3.35 5.25 8.22
N LEU A 130 2.40 5.99 7.60
CA LEU A 130 2.55 7.44 7.36
C LEU A 130 2.87 8.20 8.64
N ASN A 131 2.06 8.09 9.69
CA ASN A 131 2.32 8.78 10.97
C ASN A 131 3.71 8.46 11.55
N HIS A 132 4.14 7.19 11.46
CA HIS A 132 5.41 6.74 12.01
C HIS A 132 6.62 7.21 11.19
N TRP A 133 6.49 7.18 9.87
CA TRP A 133 7.56 7.54 8.94
C TRP A 133 7.79 9.05 8.89
N THR A 134 6.70 9.83 8.87
CA THR A 134 6.80 11.29 8.74
C THR A 134 7.15 11.97 10.06
N ARG A 135 6.78 11.36 11.19
CA ARG A 135 6.89 11.95 12.54
C ARG A 135 6.20 13.31 12.67
N LEU A 136 5.31 13.63 11.73
CA LEU A 136 4.52 14.86 11.79
C LEU A 136 3.36 14.67 12.76
N THR A 137 3.10 15.71 13.54
CA THR A 137 1.96 15.82 14.45
C THR A 137 1.43 17.24 14.36
N ALA A 138 0.10 17.39 14.38
CA ALA A 138 -0.54 18.69 14.58
C ALA A 138 -0.68 19.03 16.07
N VAL A 139 -0.38 18.09 16.97
CA VAL A 139 -0.69 18.20 18.40
C VAL A 139 0.58 18.34 19.23
N GLU A 140 0.62 19.40 20.04
CA GLU A 140 1.55 19.57 21.16
C GLU A 140 0.77 19.55 22.48
N SER A 141 1.31 18.89 23.49
CA SER A 141 0.67 18.75 24.80
C SER A 141 1.65 19.03 25.93
N ASP A 142 1.32 19.99 26.79
CA ASP A 142 2.10 20.36 27.96
C ASP A 142 1.31 20.10 29.23
N ALA A 143 1.89 19.33 30.15
CA ALA A 143 1.28 18.99 31.42
C ALA A 143 2.01 19.70 32.56
N HIS A 144 1.31 20.58 33.28
CA HIS A 144 1.86 21.24 34.47
C HIS A 144 1.41 20.50 35.74
N ARG A 145 2.32 20.48 36.72
CA ARG A 145 2.09 19.84 38.01
C ARG A 145 2.01 20.87 39.12
N ASP A 146 1.18 20.59 40.11
CA ASP A 146 1.11 21.36 41.36
C ASP A 146 2.31 21.06 42.28
N ASP A 147 2.37 21.76 43.41
CA ASP A 147 3.41 21.60 44.44
C ASP A 147 3.46 20.18 45.04
N GLU A 148 2.36 19.43 44.94
CA GLU A 148 2.23 18.03 45.38
C GLU A 148 2.58 17.02 44.27
N ARG A 149 3.14 17.50 43.14
CA ARG A 149 3.50 16.72 41.95
C ARG A 149 2.32 16.05 41.24
N ARG A 150 1.09 16.53 41.44
CA ARG A 150 -0.08 16.07 40.70
C ARG A 150 -0.24 16.91 39.43
N THR A 151 -0.49 16.27 38.30
CA THR A 151 -0.87 17.01 37.08
C THR A 151 -2.18 17.74 37.32
N ASN A 152 -2.14 19.07 37.29
CA ASN A 152 -3.29 19.93 37.54
C ASN A 152 -3.69 20.77 36.31
N VAL A 153 -2.82 20.86 35.29
CA VAL A 153 -3.12 21.51 34.01
C VAL A 153 -2.62 20.63 32.87
N LEU A 154 -3.44 20.52 31.82
CA LEU A 154 -3.07 19.97 30.52
C LEU A 154 -3.42 21.02 29.47
N GLU A 155 -2.41 21.60 28.84
CA GLU A 155 -2.56 22.50 27.69
C GLU A 155 -2.34 21.68 26.42
N VAL A 156 -3.27 21.79 25.47
CA VAL A 156 -3.18 21.12 24.18
C VAL A 156 -3.27 22.17 23.09
N THR A 157 -2.18 22.34 22.34
CA THR A 157 -2.11 23.22 21.19
C THR A 157 -2.19 22.39 19.93
N VAL A 158 -3.11 22.76 19.03
CA VAL A 158 -3.29 22.08 17.75
C VAL A 158 -2.97 23.04 16.61
N LYS A 159 -1.90 22.74 15.89
CA LYS A 159 -1.41 23.53 14.76
C LYS A 159 -0.75 22.60 13.75
N SER A 160 -1.34 22.52 12.55
CA SER A 160 -0.74 21.76 11.46
C SER A 160 0.59 22.40 11.02
N PRO A 161 1.70 21.64 10.94
CA PRO A 161 2.92 22.11 10.30
C PRO A 161 2.72 22.34 8.80
N GLU A 162 3.67 23.02 8.17
CA GLU A 162 3.67 23.19 6.72
C GLU A 162 3.73 21.82 6.02
N PRO A 163 2.97 21.64 4.92
CA PRO A 163 2.98 20.41 4.17
C PRO A 163 4.32 20.22 3.45
N ILE A 164 4.74 18.97 3.30
CA ILE A 164 5.87 18.62 2.43
C ILE A 164 5.31 18.34 1.04
N GLU A 165 5.70 19.17 0.07
CA GLU A 165 5.20 19.15 -1.30
C GLU A 165 6.31 18.76 -2.27
N TRP A 166 5.97 17.94 -3.27
CA TRP A 166 6.87 17.59 -4.38
C TRP A 166 6.07 17.34 -5.67
N GLN A 167 6.78 17.24 -6.79
CA GLN A 167 6.20 16.95 -8.09
C GLN A 167 6.41 15.47 -8.45
N GLN A 168 5.36 14.83 -8.97
CA GLN A 168 5.39 13.44 -9.36
C GLN A 168 4.65 13.27 -10.69
N GLY A 169 5.41 13.36 -11.78
CA GLY A 169 4.84 13.48 -13.12
C GLY A 169 4.07 14.78 -13.27
N GLU A 170 2.78 14.70 -13.60
CA GLU A 170 1.86 15.85 -13.71
C GLU A 170 1.14 16.17 -12.39
N ALA A 171 1.35 15.36 -11.35
CA ALA A 171 0.67 15.50 -10.07
C ALA A 171 1.51 16.31 -9.08
N THR A 172 0.86 17.28 -8.41
CA THR A 172 1.42 17.85 -7.19
C THR A 172 1.07 16.95 -6.02
N MET A 173 2.08 16.44 -5.33
CA MET A 173 1.93 15.53 -4.20
C MET A 173 2.21 16.27 -2.89
N ARG A 174 1.46 15.94 -1.83
CA ARG A 174 1.66 16.52 -0.49
C ARG A 174 1.53 15.50 0.62
N ILE A 175 2.36 15.67 1.63
CA ILE A 175 2.19 15.03 2.94
C ILE A 175 1.84 16.14 3.94
N GLN A 176 0.72 16.00 4.62
CA GLN A 176 0.24 17.00 5.57
C GLN A 176 -0.50 16.37 6.75
N THR A 177 -0.58 17.09 7.86
CA THR A 177 -1.39 16.66 9.00
C THR A 177 -2.85 17.06 8.82
N SER A 178 -3.73 16.28 9.42
CA SER A 178 -5.17 16.54 9.50
C SER A 178 -5.66 16.10 10.86
N TRP A 179 -6.43 16.97 11.50
CA TRP A 179 -6.96 16.71 12.82
C TRP A 179 -8.46 16.97 12.89
N ARG A 180 -9.14 16.25 13.79
CA ARG A 180 -10.55 16.48 14.14
C ARG A 180 -10.71 16.48 15.65
N PHE A 181 -11.58 17.34 16.14
CA PHE A 181 -11.94 17.43 17.54
C PHE A 181 -13.43 17.13 17.71
N GLU A 182 -13.74 16.20 18.60
CA GLU A 182 -15.11 15.85 18.97
C GLU A 182 -15.28 15.95 20.49
N ALA A 183 -16.28 16.71 20.92
CA ALA A 183 -16.69 16.74 22.32
C ALA A 183 -17.96 15.90 22.48
N LYS A 184 -17.90 14.88 23.34
CA LYS A 184 -19.04 14.05 23.72
C LYS A 184 -19.35 14.31 25.19
N GLN A 185 -20.62 14.50 25.49
CA GLN A 185 -21.09 14.58 26.85
C GLN A 185 -22.24 13.61 27.02
N ASP A 186 -22.12 12.70 27.98
CA ASP A 186 -23.29 12.04 28.54
C ASP A 186 -23.56 12.62 29.94
N GLY A 187 -24.65 12.23 30.58
CA GLY A 187 -25.03 12.75 31.91
C GLY A 187 -24.01 12.48 33.02
N TYR A 188 -22.92 11.73 32.73
CA TYR A 188 -21.92 11.26 33.68
C TYR A 188 -20.50 11.73 33.31
N GLU A 189 -20.12 11.68 32.03
CA GLU A 189 -18.79 11.98 31.53
C GLU A 189 -18.77 13.10 30.48
N ARG A 190 -17.68 13.86 30.48
CA ARG A 190 -17.31 14.82 29.43
C ARG A 190 -16.03 14.32 28.76
N ILE A 191 -16.14 13.87 27.53
CA ILE A 191 -15.06 13.27 26.76
C ILE A 191 -14.67 14.24 25.65
N HIS A 192 -13.38 14.54 25.54
CA HIS A 192 -12.79 15.30 24.45
C HIS A 192 -11.87 14.38 23.64
N GLU A 193 -12.27 14.06 22.41
CA GLU A 193 -11.52 13.22 21.49
C GLU A 193 -10.83 14.10 20.45
N LEU A 194 -9.50 14.11 20.47
CA LEU A 194 -8.67 14.75 19.44
C LEU A 194 -7.99 13.66 18.61
N HIS A 195 -8.31 13.61 17.33
CA HIS A 195 -7.66 12.71 16.39
C HIS A 195 -6.72 13.51 15.51
N ASP A 196 -5.48 13.06 15.40
CA ASP A 196 -4.47 13.61 14.50
C ASP A 196 -3.94 12.50 13.59
N ASN A 197 -3.76 12.83 12.32
CA ASN A 197 -3.33 11.90 11.28
C ASN A 197 -2.50 12.63 10.23
N VAL A 198 -1.70 11.85 9.51
CA VAL A 198 -0.99 12.29 8.32
C VAL A 198 -1.69 11.71 7.09
N LEU A 199 -1.91 12.57 6.10
CA LEU A 199 -2.55 12.24 4.83
C LEU A 199 -1.56 12.43 3.68
N LEU A 200 -1.63 11.53 2.72
CA LEU A 200 -1.02 11.69 1.40
C LEU A 200 -2.07 12.30 0.46
N GLU A 201 -1.79 13.49 -0.06
CA GLU A 201 -2.64 14.17 -1.04
C GLU A 201 -1.96 14.19 -2.40
N SER A 202 -2.77 14.09 -3.44
CA SER A 202 -2.39 14.36 -4.82
C SER A 202 -3.39 15.32 -5.46
N GLU A 203 -2.89 16.24 -6.27
CA GLU A 203 -3.67 17.24 -6.98
C GLU A 203 -3.21 17.38 -8.43
N TRP A 204 -4.17 17.44 -9.36
CA TRP A 204 -3.94 17.74 -10.77
C TRP A 204 -4.54 19.10 -11.14
N VAL A 205 -3.99 19.72 -12.18
CA VAL A 205 -4.59 20.92 -12.77
C VAL A 205 -5.94 20.58 -13.39
N ASP A 206 -5.96 19.57 -14.26
CA ASP A 206 -7.17 19.03 -14.89
C ASP A 206 -7.65 17.78 -14.12
N PRO A 207 -8.95 17.67 -13.78
CA PRO A 207 -9.48 16.50 -13.09
C PRO A 207 -9.14 15.18 -13.79
N ARG A 208 -8.73 14.17 -13.01
CA ARG A 208 -8.36 12.84 -13.49
C ARG A 208 -9.21 11.77 -12.83
N GLU A 209 -9.31 10.59 -13.45
CA GLU A 209 -9.93 9.44 -12.80
C GLU A 209 -9.18 9.08 -11.51
N PHE A 210 -9.91 8.60 -10.50
CA PHE A 210 -9.33 8.19 -9.21
C PHE A 210 -8.15 7.21 -9.35
N PHE A 211 -8.17 6.35 -10.37
CA PHE A 211 -7.07 5.42 -10.60
C PHE A 211 -5.71 6.11 -10.78
N HIS A 212 -5.66 7.28 -11.42
CA HIS A 212 -4.42 8.03 -11.60
C HIS A 212 -3.88 8.52 -10.25
N HIS A 213 -4.75 9.07 -9.39
CA HIS A 213 -4.40 9.43 -8.02
C HIS A 213 -3.88 8.22 -7.24
N LEU A 214 -4.59 7.09 -7.31
CA LEU A 214 -4.21 5.86 -6.61
C LEU A 214 -2.86 5.33 -7.10
N ALA A 215 -2.57 5.39 -8.40
CA ALA A 215 -1.30 4.97 -8.97
C ALA A 215 -0.14 5.81 -8.40
N GLU A 216 -0.30 7.14 -8.32
CA GLU A 216 0.71 8.01 -7.74
C GLU A 216 0.88 7.79 -6.22
N HIS A 217 -0.22 7.58 -5.50
CA HIS A 217 -0.16 7.22 -4.09
C HIS A 217 0.51 5.86 -3.86
N ARG A 218 0.32 4.91 -4.79
CA ARG A 218 0.92 3.58 -4.73
C ARG A 218 2.45 3.63 -4.82
N LYS A 219 3.01 4.55 -5.60
CA LYS A 219 4.47 4.75 -5.66
C LYS A 219 5.04 5.08 -4.28
N VAL A 220 4.39 5.98 -3.53
CA VAL A 220 4.78 6.30 -2.14
C VAL A 220 4.60 5.09 -1.22
N MET A 221 3.49 4.37 -1.34
CA MET A 221 3.28 3.16 -0.54
C MET A 221 4.33 2.08 -0.80
N HIS A 222 4.79 1.93 -2.05
CA HIS A 222 5.84 0.97 -2.35
C HIS A 222 7.17 1.34 -1.71
N LEU A 223 7.54 2.63 -1.72
CA LEU A 223 8.69 3.11 -0.96
C LEU A 223 8.53 2.78 0.53
N LEU A 224 7.38 3.09 1.13
CA LEU A 224 7.13 2.80 2.54
C LEU A 224 7.25 1.30 2.87
N VAL A 225 6.77 0.41 2.01
CA VAL A 225 6.92 -1.04 2.19
C VAL A 225 8.41 -1.42 2.21
N PHE A 226 9.26 -0.83 1.36
CA PHE A 226 10.71 -1.05 1.44
C PHE A 226 11.33 -0.47 2.70
N LEU A 227 10.96 0.75 3.09
CA LEU A 227 11.52 1.40 4.27
C LEU A 227 11.20 0.61 5.55
N PHE A 228 9.96 0.13 5.69
CA PHE A 228 9.54 -0.65 6.86
C PHE A 228 9.83 -2.15 6.77
N GLY A 229 9.95 -2.73 5.56
CA GLY A 229 10.09 -4.19 5.39
C GLY A 229 8.82 -4.97 5.77
N THR A 230 7.63 -4.38 5.64
CA THR A 230 6.37 -5.03 6.04
C THR A 230 5.20 -4.60 5.17
N ALA A 231 4.16 -5.43 5.16
CA ALA A 231 2.87 -5.14 4.57
C ALA A 231 2.24 -3.87 5.16
N LEU A 232 1.91 -2.91 4.30
CA LEU A 232 1.16 -1.70 4.62
C LEU A 232 -0.09 -1.62 3.76
N SER A 233 -1.13 -0.96 4.26
CA SER A 233 -2.44 -0.91 3.61
C SER A 233 -2.99 0.50 3.56
N PHE A 234 -3.65 0.84 2.44
CA PHE A 234 -4.54 1.99 2.42
C PHE A 234 -5.74 1.75 3.33
N ARG A 235 -6.14 2.78 4.07
CA ARG A 235 -7.22 2.75 5.06
C ARG A 235 -8.45 3.50 4.60
N GLU A 236 -8.23 4.56 3.85
CA GLU A 236 -9.29 5.49 3.48
C GLU A 236 -8.82 6.34 2.31
N HIS A 237 -9.77 6.69 1.44
CA HIS A 237 -9.58 7.67 0.39
C HIS A 237 -10.68 8.72 0.50
N GLN A 238 -10.30 9.97 0.31
CA GLN A 238 -11.24 11.08 0.19
C GLN A 238 -10.91 11.85 -1.08
N VAL A 239 -11.92 12.34 -1.78
CA VAL A 239 -11.73 13.10 -3.03
C VAL A 239 -12.44 14.44 -2.95
N ARG A 240 -11.95 15.40 -3.73
CA ARG A 240 -12.51 16.75 -3.84
C ARG A 240 -12.46 17.20 -5.28
N ASP A 241 -13.55 17.82 -5.72
CA ASP A 241 -13.71 18.37 -7.06
C ASP A 241 -14.76 19.49 -7.04
N GLU A 242 -14.76 20.36 -8.06
CA GLU A 242 -15.75 21.43 -8.20
C GLU A 242 -17.18 20.88 -8.37
N THR A 243 -17.32 19.69 -8.95
CA THR A 243 -18.61 19.00 -9.15
C THR A 243 -19.17 18.38 -7.86
N ILE A 244 -18.34 18.31 -6.80
CA ILE A 244 -18.70 17.83 -5.47
C ILE A 244 -18.93 19.06 -4.60
N ALA A 245 -20.15 19.59 -4.65
CA ALA A 245 -20.52 20.82 -3.95
C ALA A 245 -21.42 20.54 -2.75
N SER A 246 -21.14 21.21 -1.64
CA SER A 246 -22.07 21.33 -0.51
C SER A 246 -22.87 22.63 -0.68
N ARG A 247 -24.20 22.53 -0.62
CA ARG A 247 -25.11 23.68 -0.79
C ARG A 247 -26.13 23.77 0.34
N THR A 248 -26.57 25.00 0.62
CA THR A 248 -27.72 25.26 1.48
C THR A 248 -29.03 24.82 0.81
N MET A 249 -30.15 24.82 1.56
CA MET A 249 -31.46 24.44 0.99
C MET A 249 -31.94 25.38 -0.12
N ASP A 250 -31.51 26.65 -0.11
CA ASP A 250 -31.77 27.65 -1.15
C ASP A 250 -30.80 27.55 -2.35
N GLY A 251 -29.87 26.59 -2.34
CA GLY A 251 -28.95 26.31 -3.46
C GLY A 251 -27.65 27.11 -3.42
N THR A 252 -27.41 27.92 -2.38
CA THR A 252 -26.17 28.68 -2.22
C THR A 252 -25.00 27.74 -1.94
N LEU A 253 -23.91 27.88 -2.71
CA LEU A 253 -22.67 27.12 -2.53
C LEU A 253 -22.02 27.47 -1.18
N ILE A 254 -21.75 26.44 -0.39
CA ILE A 254 -21.03 26.54 0.88
C ILE A 254 -19.54 26.28 0.64
N GLU A 255 -19.22 25.10 0.12
CA GLU A 255 -17.84 24.65 -0.10
C GLU A 255 -17.78 23.44 -1.05
N HIS A 256 -16.57 23.05 -1.43
CA HIS A 256 -16.26 21.79 -2.09
C HIS A 256 -15.52 20.87 -1.10
N PRO A 257 -16.24 20.01 -0.36
CA PRO A 257 -15.64 19.22 0.71
C PRO A 257 -14.82 18.06 0.16
N PHE A 258 -13.90 17.55 0.98
CA PHE A 258 -13.38 16.20 0.80
C PHE A 258 -14.44 15.19 1.23
N VAL A 259 -14.78 14.26 0.34
CA VAL A 259 -15.81 13.23 0.58
C VAL A 259 -15.19 11.84 0.44
N GLU A 260 -15.67 10.89 1.23
CA GLU A 260 -15.14 9.53 1.21
C GLU A 260 -15.42 8.85 -0.15
N LEU A 261 -14.38 8.19 -0.67
CA LEU A 261 -14.44 7.33 -1.83
C LEU A 261 -14.02 5.92 -1.44
N ILE A 262 -14.92 4.95 -1.65
CA ILE A 262 -14.62 3.54 -1.43
C ILE A 262 -14.28 2.88 -2.76
N SER A 263 -13.09 2.31 -2.83
CA SER A 263 -12.60 1.62 -4.03
C SER A 263 -12.56 0.12 -3.88
N ALA A 264 -13.08 -0.60 -4.88
CA ALA A 264 -12.93 -2.05 -4.99
C ALA A 264 -11.46 -2.48 -5.08
N ARG A 265 -10.56 -1.57 -5.47
CA ARG A 265 -9.11 -1.82 -5.61
C ARG A 265 -8.38 -1.85 -4.28
N THR A 266 -8.87 -1.15 -3.26
CA THR A 266 -8.20 -1.00 -1.95
C THR A 266 -9.03 -1.52 -0.78
N ILE A 267 -10.29 -1.91 -0.99
CA ILE A 267 -11.16 -2.38 0.10
C ILE A 267 -10.60 -3.58 0.88
N ARG A 268 -9.92 -4.51 0.19
CA ARG A 268 -9.27 -5.65 0.82
C ARG A 268 -8.11 -5.24 1.73
N GLU A 269 -7.43 -4.14 1.38
CA GLU A 269 -6.37 -3.54 2.19
C GLU A 269 -6.96 -2.88 3.44
N ARG A 270 -8.06 -2.11 3.29
CA ARG A 270 -8.77 -1.47 4.41
C ARG A 270 -9.15 -2.47 5.50
N GLY A 271 -9.58 -3.68 5.11
CA GLY A 271 -9.95 -4.76 6.03
C GLY A 271 -8.78 -5.52 6.69
N GLN A 272 -7.53 -5.29 6.28
CA GLN A 272 -6.39 -5.97 6.91
C GLN A 272 -6.12 -5.43 8.32
N PRO A 273 -5.71 -6.27 9.30
CA PRO A 273 -5.25 -5.77 10.61
C PRO A 273 -4.16 -4.70 10.48
N THR A 274 -4.08 -3.73 11.38
CA THR A 274 -2.95 -2.77 11.38
C THR A 274 -1.64 -3.46 11.76
N PRO A 275 -0.49 -3.14 11.11
CA PRO A 275 0.80 -3.64 11.55
C PRO A 275 1.11 -3.28 13.01
N ALA A 276 1.83 -4.15 13.71
CA ALA A 276 2.24 -3.91 15.09
C ALA A 276 3.22 -2.72 15.17
N LYS A 277 3.19 -1.98 16.29
CA LYS A 277 4.00 -0.76 16.48
C LYS A 277 5.49 -1.04 16.35
N GLU A 278 5.95 -2.21 16.77
CA GLU A 278 7.34 -2.65 16.71
C GLU A 278 7.82 -2.72 15.25
N LYS A 279 6.97 -3.21 14.33
CA LYS A 279 7.26 -3.27 12.89
C LYS A 279 7.31 -1.88 12.23
N LEU A 280 6.64 -0.89 12.83
CA LEU A 280 6.64 0.50 12.35
C LEU A 280 7.63 1.39 13.14
N GLY A 281 8.41 0.81 14.05
CA GLY A 281 9.25 1.59 14.97
C GLY A 281 10.57 2.08 14.36
N ARG A 282 11.08 1.42 13.33
CA ARG A 282 12.41 1.66 12.76
C ARG A 282 12.41 1.52 11.22
N PRO A 283 11.85 2.49 10.48
CA PRO A 283 12.04 2.52 9.03
C PRO A 283 13.52 2.75 8.68
N LEU A 284 13.95 2.33 7.49
CA LEU A 284 15.31 2.58 7.00
C LEU A 284 15.65 4.07 6.89
N LEU A 285 14.68 4.87 6.46
CA LEU A 285 14.76 6.33 6.40
C LEU A 285 13.45 6.93 6.91
N VAL A 286 13.53 8.09 7.55
CA VAL A 286 12.36 8.93 7.89
C VAL A 286 12.16 10.02 6.85
N LEU A 287 10.99 10.66 6.84
CA LEU A 287 10.68 11.70 5.86
C LEU A 287 11.69 12.86 5.88
N GLN A 288 12.23 13.20 7.05
CA GLN A 288 13.24 14.25 7.18
C GLN A 288 14.55 13.93 6.46
N GLU A 289 14.89 12.64 6.33
CA GLU A 289 16.08 12.19 5.59
C GLU A 289 15.78 12.15 4.09
N VAL A 290 14.60 11.65 3.68
CA VAL A 290 14.22 11.55 2.26
C VAL A 290 13.95 12.92 1.64
N GLY A 291 13.21 13.79 2.34
CA GLY A 291 12.81 15.11 1.86
C GLY A 291 11.91 15.08 0.62
N ALA A 292 11.53 16.27 0.14
CA ALA A 292 10.77 16.42 -1.09
C ALA A 292 11.60 15.99 -2.33
N GLU A 293 12.88 16.33 -2.36
CA GLU A 293 13.79 15.98 -3.46
C GLU A 293 13.96 14.46 -3.61
N GLY A 294 14.06 13.72 -2.50
CA GLY A 294 14.16 12.26 -2.58
C GLY A 294 12.86 11.58 -2.97
N LEU A 295 11.71 12.18 -2.67
CA LEU A 295 10.41 11.70 -3.16
C LEU A 295 10.23 11.96 -4.66
N THR A 296 10.69 13.11 -5.17
CA THR A 296 10.76 13.39 -6.61
C THR A 296 11.67 12.38 -7.30
N SER A 297 12.88 12.14 -6.76
CA SER A 297 13.84 11.20 -7.33
C SER A 297 13.27 9.77 -7.38
N TRP A 298 12.65 9.31 -6.28
CA TRP A 298 11.95 8.02 -6.25
C TRP A 298 10.88 7.91 -7.34
N ALA A 299 10.05 8.95 -7.49
CA ALA A 299 9.00 9.00 -8.48
C ALA A 299 9.51 8.92 -9.93
N GLU A 300 10.59 9.63 -10.24
CA GLU A 300 11.22 9.65 -11.56
C GLU A 300 11.83 8.29 -11.91
N MET A 301 12.50 7.65 -10.96
CA MET A 301 13.13 6.34 -11.15
C MET A 301 12.11 5.19 -11.20
N TYR A 302 10.90 5.39 -10.68
CA TYR A 302 9.91 4.33 -10.50
C TYR A 302 9.59 3.57 -11.79
N GLY A 303 9.42 4.27 -12.92
CA GLY A 303 9.05 3.66 -14.20
C GLY A 303 10.16 2.79 -14.78
N GLU A 304 11.41 3.26 -14.75
CA GLU A 304 12.56 2.51 -15.23
C GLU A 304 12.84 1.27 -14.35
N TRP A 305 12.64 1.42 -13.03
CA TRP A 305 12.91 0.39 -12.04
C TRP A 305 11.69 -0.49 -11.72
N GLU A 306 10.60 -0.39 -12.49
CA GLU A 306 9.34 -1.10 -12.21
C GLU A 306 9.53 -2.63 -12.09
N ARG A 307 10.40 -3.21 -12.94
CA ARG A 307 10.71 -4.65 -12.94
C ARG A 307 11.50 -5.10 -11.70
N PHE A 308 12.17 -4.19 -11.01
CA PHE A 308 12.77 -4.41 -9.70
C PHE A 308 11.75 -4.17 -8.57
N ILE A 309 11.01 -3.06 -8.64
CA ILE A 309 10.11 -2.61 -7.59
C ILE A 309 8.94 -3.58 -7.39
N LEU A 310 8.21 -3.91 -8.46
CA LEU A 310 6.93 -4.62 -8.33
C LEU A 310 7.07 -6.05 -7.77
N PRO A 311 8.02 -6.89 -8.22
CA PRO A 311 8.16 -8.23 -7.64
C PRO A 311 8.58 -8.19 -6.17
N ALA A 312 9.52 -7.30 -5.82
CA ALA A 312 10.02 -7.20 -4.45
C ALA A 312 8.94 -6.65 -3.50
N VAL A 313 8.27 -5.56 -3.88
CA VAL A 313 7.23 -4.97 -3.03
C VAL A 313 6.02 -5.88 -2.88
N ALA A 314 5.68 -6.67 -3.91
CA ALA A 314 4.56 -7.61 -3.83
C ALA A 314 4.80 -8.72 -2.79
N VAL A 315 6.03 -9.22 -2.66
CA VAL A 315 6.36 -10.25 -1.67
C VAL A 315 6.64 -9.66 -0.29
N ILE A 316 7.33 -8.51 -0.21
CA ILE A 316 7.59 -7.81 1.06
C ILE A 316 6.28 -7.29 1.66
N GLY A 317 5.38 -6.82 0.80
CA GLY A 317 4.05 -6.32 1.14
C GLY A 317 3.02 -7.41 1.47
N ARG A 318 3.36 -8.70 1.34
CA ARG A 318 2.45 -9.82 1.59
C ARG A 318 2.60 -10.36 3.01
N ARG A 319 1.45 -10.67 3.64
CA ARG A 319 1.39 -11.36 4.94
C ARG A 319 1.47 -12.87 4.76
N ASN A 320 2.05 -13.57 5.74
CA ASN A 320 2.16 -15.03 5.77
C ASN A 320 2.75 -15.58 4.46
N ARG A 321 3.89 -15.03 4.05
CA ARG A 321 4.62 -15.42 2.84
C ARG A 321 5.48 -16.66 3.11
N PHE A 322 5.62 -17.51 2.10
CA PHE A 322 6.60 -18.58 2.11
C PHE A 322 7.99 -18.00 1.82
N ILE A 323 9.03 -18.58 2.41
CA ILE A 323 10.39 -18.08 2.26
C ILE A 323 10.90 -18.28 0.83
N GLU A 324 10.47 -19.35 0.18
CA GLU A 324 10.75 -19.64 -1.22
C GLU A 324 10.19 -18.55 -2.14
N ASP A 325 8.98 -18.05 -1.86
CA ASP A 325 8.39 -16.92 -2.60
C ASP A 325 9.25 -15.66 -2.42
N VAL A 326 9.75 -15.41 -1.19
CA VAL A 326 10.66 -14.28 -0.91
C VAL A 326 11.91 -14.42 -1.76
N VAL A 327 12.60 -15.56 -1.71
CA VAL A 327 13.83 -15.78 -2.48
C VAL A 327 13.57 -15.66 -3.98
N MET A 328 12.50 -16.25 -4.51
CA MET A 328 12.19 -16.16 -5.95
C MET A 328 11.94 -14.71 -6.40
N SER A 329 11.04 -14.01 -5.72
CA SER A 329 10.62 -12.66 -6.12
C SER A 329 11.73 -11.63 -5.93
N THR A 330 12.47 -11.71 -4.82
CA THR A 330 13.61 -10.81 -4.57
C THR A 330 14.79 -11.11 -5.49
N SER A 331 15.09 -12.37 -5.80
CA SER A 331 16.12 -12.73 -6.79
C SER A 331 15.79 -12.18 -8.18
N MET A 332 14.52 -12.28 -8.61
CA MET A 332 14.07 -11.66 -9.87
C MET A 332 14.22 -10.14 -9.87
N ALA A 333 13.95 -9.49 -8.73
CA ALA A 333 14.16 -8.06 -8.58
C ALA A 333 15.65 -7.70 -8.66
N LEU A 334 16.53 -8.44 -7.98
CA LEU A 334 17.99 -8.26 -8.06
C LEU A 334 18.53 -8.47 -9.48
N GLU A 335 17.99 -9.43 -10.23
CA GLU A 335 18.33 -9.62 -11.63
C GLU A 335 18.02 -8.37 -12.46
N ALA A 336 16.81 -7.80 -12.30
CA ALA A 336 16.40 -6.60 -13.00
C ALA A 336 17.23 -5.38 -12.57
N ALA A 337 17.48 -5.21 -11.27
CA ALA A 337 18.33 -4.13 -10.74
C ALA A 337 19.76 -4.23 -11.27
N GLY A 338 20.39 -5.41 -11.24
CA GLY A 338 21.74 -5.62 -11.75
C GLY A 338 21.87 -5.38 -13.26
N GLN A 339 20.78 -5.54 -14.03
CA GLN A 339 20.76 -5.12 -15.44
C GLN A 339 20.83 -3.60 -15.58
N LEU A 340 20.06 -2.86 -14.77
CA LEU A 340 20.01 -1.39 -14.79
C LEU A 340 21.30 -0.76 -14.25
N ILE A 341 21.89 -1.33 -13.20
CA ILE A 341 23.17 -0.85 -12.61
C ILE A 341 24.32 -0.92 -13.63
N GLY A 342 24.30 -1.92 -14.53
CA GLY A 342 25.35 -2.10 -15.53
C GLY A 342 26.60 -2.80 -15.00
N GLU A 343 27.63 -2.87 -15.84
CA GLU A 343 28.87 -3.60 -15.54
C GLU A 343 29.61 -3.02 -14.33
N ARG A 344 30.15 -3.90 -13.48
CA ARG A 344 30.91 -3.55 -12.28
C ARG A 344 32.30 -4.20 -12.28
N PRO A 345 33.34 -3.55 -11.71
CA PRO A 345 34.68 -4.13 -11.66
C PRO A 345 34.71 -5.51 -10.99
N GLY A 346 35.37 -6.47 -11.61
CA GLY A 346 35.54 -7.83 -11.05
C GLY A 346 34.34 -8.76 -11.26
N GLU A 347 33.29 -8.32 -11.96
CA GLU A 347 32.10 -9.14 -12.18
C GLU A 347 32.36 -10.41 -13.01
N GLU A 348 33.47 -10.47 -13.75
CA GLU A 348 33.87 -11.63 -14.56
C GLU A 348 34.04 -12.89 -13.71
N ALA A 349 34.36 -12.75 -12.42
CA ALA A 349 34.42 -13.85 -11.46
C ALA A 349 33.07 -14.59 -11.33
N THR A 350 31.95 -13.95 -11.69
CA THR A 350 30.60 -14.52 -11.55
C THR A 350 30.01 -15.06 -12.86
N TYR A 351 30.77 -15.00 -13.96
CA TYR A 351 30.28 -15.38 -15.28
C TYR A 351 30.00 -16.89 -15.39
N GLY A 352 28.90 -17.21 -16.04
CA GLY A 352 28.55 -18.58 -16.43
C GLY A 352 28.88 -18.79 -17.90
N ARG A 353 29.76 -19.72 -18.24
CA ARG A 353 30.18 -19.99 -19.63
C ARG A 353 30.63 -18.71 -20.37
N ALA A 354 31.43 -17.88 -19.69
CA ALA A 354 31.96 -16.61 -20.18
C ALA A 354 30.89 -15.54 -20.53
N ARG A 355 29.72 -15.58 -19.88
CA ARG A 355 28.66 -14.56 -20.01
C ARG A 355 28.11 -14.18 -18.64
N PRO A 356 27.55 -12.97 -18.49
CA PRO A 356 26.79 -12.58 -17.31
C PRO A 356 25.73 -13.63 -16.97
N SER A 357 25.65 -13.99 -15.70
CA SER A 357 24.69 -14.94 -15.15
C SER A 357 23.86 -14.29 -14.05
N MET A 358 22.91 -15.01 -13.46
CA MET A 358 22.19 -14.52 -12.29
C MET A 358 23.14 -14.10 -11.15
N ALA A 359 24.25 -14.83 -10.94
CA ALA A 359 25.24 -14.42 -9.94
C ALA A 359 25.88 -13.07 -10.31
N THR A 360 26.04 -12.77 -11.59
CA THR A 360 26.57 -11.48 -12.05
C THR A 360 25.64 -10.32 -11.73
N TYR A 361 24.34 -10.48 -11.98
CA TYR A 361 23.39 -9.40 -11.67
C TYR A 361 23.26 -9.16 -10.17
N VAL A 362 23.28 -10.23 -9.35
CA VAL A 362 23.33 -10.09 -7.89
C VAL A 362 24.61 -9.40 -7.44
N PHE A 363 25.77 -9.81 -7.97
CA PHE A 363 27.04 -9.18 -7.64
C PHE A 363 27.03 -7.68 -7.93
N ARG A 364 26.47 -7.25 -9.06
CA ARG A 364 26.35 -5.82 -9.39
C ARG A 364 25.54 -5.04 -8.34
N CYS A 365 24.48 -5.63 -7.81
CA CYS A 365 23.71 -5.06 -6.71
C CYS A 365 24.52 -4.99 -5.42
N LEU A 366 25.23 -6.06 -5.06
CA LEU A 366 26.04 -6.14 -3.85
C LEU A 366 27.20 -5.13 -3.90
N ASP A 367 27.90 -5.04 -5.02
CA ASP A 367 29.02 -4.12 -5.25
C ASP A 367 28.57 -2.66 -5.33
N TYR A 368 27.36 -2.40 -5.84
CA TYR A 368 26.77 -1.07 -5.81
C TYR A 368 26.49 -0.58 -4.38
N LEU A 369 25.98 -1.46 -3.50
CA LEU A 369 25.72 -1.11 -2.11
C LEU A 369 26.99 -1.11 -1.24
N ASP A 370 27.93 -2.00 -1.54
CA ASP A 370 29.23 -2.19 -0.87
C ASP A 370 29.11 -2.51 0.63
N ILE A 371 28.13 -3.34 1.00
CA ILE A 371 27.84 -3.69 2.40
C ILE A 371 29.01 -4.48 3.02
N GLY A 372 29.41 -4.10 4.24
CA GLY A 372 30.44 -4.80 5.01
C GLY A 372 29.83 -5.97 5.77
N TRP A 373 29.89 -7.17 5.20
CA TRP A 373 29.21 -8.37 5.70
C TRP A 373 29.91 -9.12 6.86
N ASP A 374 31.05 -8.61 7.35
CA ASP A 374 31.92 -9.25 8.34
C ASP A 374 32.29 -10.72 8.00
N ASP A 375 32.72 -11.52 8.98
CA ASP A 375 33.29 -12.86 8.77
C ASP A 375 32.27 -13.94 8.38
N TYR A 376 30.97 -13.61 8.30
CA TYR A 376 29.89 -14.52 7.91
C TYR A 376 29.82 -14.76 6.40
N ILE A 377 30.39 -13.85 5.62
CA ILE A 377 30.34 -13.88 4.16
C ILE A 377 31.72 -13.62 3.62
N HIS A 378 32.37 -14.68 3.12
CA HIS A 378 33.72 -14.62 2.59
C HIS A 378 33.95 -13.50 1.56
N SER A 379 33.01 -13.32 0.64
CA SER A 379 33.10 -12.28 -0.39
C SER A 379 31.73 -11.99 -1.02
N GLN A 380 31.63 -10.84 -1.70
CA GLN A 380 30.44 -10.52 -2.51
C GLN A 380 30.25 -11.52 -3.67
N VAL A 381 31.33 -12.09 -4.20
CA VAL A 381 31.29 -13.14 -5.24
C VAL A 381 30.67 -14.40 -4.67
N GLY A 382 31.12 -14.85 -3.49
CA GLY A 382 30.58 -15.99 -2.76
C GLY A 382 29.10 -15.82 -2.47
N LEU A 383 28.70 -14.66 -1.92
CA LEU A 383 27.30 -14.35 -1.65
C LEU A 383 26.44 -14.37 -2.92
N ALA A 384 26.91 -13.72 -3.99
CA ALA A 384 26.18 -13.69 -5.25
C ALA A 384 25.97 -15.10 -5.83
N ARG A 385 26.97 -15.99 -5.70
CA ARG A 385 26.84 -17.39 -6.10
C ARG A 385 25.91 -18.16 -5.17
N ALA A 386 25.96 -17.95 -3.85
CA ALA A 386 25.06 -18.60 -2.90
C ALA A 386 23.59 -18.27 -3.21
N ILE A 387 23.27 -16.98 -3.43
CA ILE A 387 21.93 -16.51 -3.84
C ILE A 387 21.52 -17.17 -5.18
N SER A 388 22.40 -17.14 -6.18
CA SER A 388 22.14 -17.72 -7.51
C SER A 388 21.90 -19.23 -7.45
N ASN A 389 22.67 -19.96 -6.64
CA ASN A 389 22.55 -21.40 -6.46
C ASN A 389 21.24 -21.76 -5.76
N ASN A 390 20.89 -21.05 -4.68
CA ASN A 390 19.62 -21.26 -3.98
C ASN A 390 18.42 -20.99 -4.90
N TYR A 391 18.39 -19.82 -5.56
CA TYR A 391 17.34 -19.48 -6.52
C TYR A 391 17.14 -20.56 -7.60
N LYS A 392 18.24 -21.06 -8.18
CA LYS A 392 18.19 -22.11 -9.21
C LYS A 392 17.64 -23.42 -8.68
N ARG A 393 17.94 -23.81 -7.45
CA ARG A 393 17.43 -25.05 -6.81
C ARG A 393 15.97 -24.93 -6.40
N VAL A 394 15.51 -23.76 -5.98
CA VAL A 394 14.08 -23.49 -5.73
C VAL A 394 13.27 -23.53 -7.03
N LYS A 395 13.80 -22.89 -8.09
CA LYS A 395 13.08 -22.69 -9.36
C LYS A 395 13.06 -23.92 -10.28
N HIS A 396 14.18 -24.65 -10.36
CA HIS A 396 14.38 -25.68 -11.39
C HIS A 396 14.49 -27.07 -10.75
N ALA A 397 13.59 -27.98 -11.13
CA ALA A 397 13.53 -29.33 -10.60
C ALA A 397 14.75 -30.21 -10.95
N ASP A 398 15.53 -29.82 -11.96
CA ASP A 398 16.71 -30.55 -12.45
C ASP A 398 18.04 -30.09 -11.82
N ASN A 399 18.03 -29.06 -10.97
CA ASN A 399 19.23 -28.53 -10.30
C ASN A 399 19.56 -29.23 -8.95
N GLY A 400 19.20 -30.50 -8.82
CA GLY A 400 19.51 -31.32 -7.64
C GLY A 400 18.43 -31.27 -6.55
N ALA A 401 18.83 -31.58 -5.32
CA ALA A 401 17.91 -31.57 -4.18
C ALA A 401 17.44 -30.14 -3.86
N PHE A 402 16.25 -30.03 -3.29
CA PHE A 402 15.73 -28.76 -2.76
C PHE A 402 16.76 -28.15 -1.77
N PRO A 403 16.95 -26.82 -1.75
CA PRO A 403 17.93 -26.20 -0.85
C PRO A 403 17.58 -26.42 0.61
N ASP A 404 18.59 -26.34 1.47
CA ASP A 404 18.35 -26.40 2.90
C ASP A 404 17.49 -25.20 3.34
N HIS A 405 16.60 -25.46 4.29
CA HIS A 405 15.64 -24.48 4.77
C HIS A 405 16.30 -23.31 5.52
N VAL A 406 17.39 -23.55 6.25
CA VAL A 406 18.16 -22.51 6.94
C VAL A 406 18.89 -21.63 5.92
N GLU A 407 19.57 -22.24 4.95
CA GLU A 407 20.24 -21.50 3.86
C GLU A 407 19.23 -20.61 3.11
N THR A 408 18.03 -21.15 2.83
CA THR A 408 16.96 -20.43 2.13
C THR A 408 16.39 -19.29 2.97
N ALA A 409 16.25 -19.48 4.29
CA ALA A 409 15.84 -18.44 5.22
C ALA A 409 16.85 -17.29 5.28
N LEU A 410 18.13 -17.60 5.46
CA LEU A 410 19.19 -16.58 5.53
C LEU A 410 19.32 -15.82 4.20
N ILE A 411 19.24 -16.52 3.06
CA ILE A 411 19.23 -15.86 1.74
C ILE A 411 17.99 -14.97 1.58
N GLY A 412 16.83 -15.39 2.08
CA GLY A 412 15.62 -14.56 2.05
C GLY A 412 15.80 -13.25 2.81
N GLU A 413 16.37 -13.31 4.02
CA GLU A 413 16.64 -12.12 4.84
C GLU A 413 17.70 -11.20 4.21
N VAL A 414 18.78 -11.77 3.67
CA VAL A 414 19.81 -11.02 2.92
C VAL A 414 19.19 -10.33 1.70
N ASN A 415 18.45 -11.08 0.89
CA ASN A 415 17.85 -10.54 -0.33
C ASN A 415 16.87 -9.42 0.01
N GLU A 416 16.02 -9.60 1.02
CA GLU A 416 15.09 -8.58 1.48
C GLU A 416 15.83 -7.31 1.93
N LEU A 417 16.92 -7.42 2.68
CA LEU A 417 17.74 -6.28 3.03
C LEU A 417 18.33 -5.57 1.79
N VAL A 418 18.93 -6.32 0.87
CA VAL A 418 19.57 -5.77 -0.35
C VAL A 418 18.54 -5.02 -1.20
N VAL A 419 17.37 -5.61 -1.46
CA VAL A 419 16.34 -4.91 -2.26
C VAL A 419 15.79 -3.68 -1.54
N ARG A 420 15.68 -3.70 -0.21
CA ARG A 420 15.23 -2.53 0.55
C ARG A 420 16.26 -1.39 0.52
N LEU A 421 17.55 -1.71 0.61
CA LEU A 421 18.62 -0.72 0.52
C LEU A 421 18.78 -0.15 -0.90
N LEU A 422 18.62 -0.98 -1.94
CA LEU A 422 18.53 -0.50 -3.33
C LEU A 422 17.34 0.43 -3.53
N ALA A 423 16.16 0.08 -3.01
CA ALA A 423 15.00 0.97 -3.11
C ALA A 423 15.24 2.31 -2.38
N ALA A 424 15.89 2.28 -1.21
CA ALA A 424 16.29 3.49 -0.51
C ALA A 424 17.29 4.34 -1.31
N SER A 425 18.26 3.72 -2.01
CA SER A 425 19.24 4.47 -2.81
C SER A 425 18.61 5.19 -4.00
N LEU A 426 17.49 4.70 -4.54
CA LEU A 426 16.73 5.38 -5.61
C LEU A 426 16.12 6.72 -5.17
N THR A 427 16.07 6.99 -3.85
CA THR A 427 15.68 8.31 -3.35
C THR A 427 16.80 9.35 -3.46
N GLY A 428 18.05 8.94 -3.73
CA GLY A 428 19.21 9.85 -3.70
C GLY A 428 19.58 10.36 -2.30
N ALA A 429 18.86 9.97 -1.25
CA ALA A 429 19.05 10.43 0.12
C ALA A 429 19.68 9.35 1.05
N ALA A 430 20.08 8.22 0.50
CA ALA A 430 20.48 7.06 1.30
C ALA A 430 21.97 7.01 1.65
N ASP A 431 22.80 8.00 1.29
CA ASP A 431 24.25 7.89 1.47
C ASP A 431 24.67 7.66 2.93
N GLU A 432 24.10 8.43 3.87
CA GLU A 432 24.39 8.25 5.30
C GLU A 432 23.90 6.89 5.81
N LEU A 433 22.72 6.46 5.37
CA LEU A 433 22.19 5.12 5.68
C LEU A 433 23.14 4.03 5.17
N LEU A 434 23.50 4.08 3.89
CA LEU A 434 24.37 3.10 3.25
C LEU A 434 25.73 3.07 3.94
N GLN A 435 26.27 4.20 4.36
CA GLN A 435 27.54 4.26 5.08
C GLN A 435 27.51 3.41 6.36
N ARG A 436 26.40 3.38 7.09
CA ARG A 436 26.24 2.54 8.31
C ARG A 436 26.24 1.05 7.98
N TYR A 437 25.68 0.65 6.84
CA TYR A 437 25.72 -0.75 6.37
C TYR A 437 27.08 -1.13 5.79
N ARG A 438 27.77 -0.20 5.11
CA ARG A 438 29.14 -0.38 4.61
C ARG A 438 30.12 -0.61 5.77
N SER A 439 29.90 0.04 6.91
CA SER A 439 30.68 -0.18 8.15
C SER A 439 30.23 -1.39 8.99
N GLY A 440 29.24 -2.16 8.55
CA GLY A 440 28.72 -3.33 9.28
C GLY A 440 27.85 -3.03 10.52
N SER A 441 27.69 -1.77 10.92
CA SER A 441 27.06 -1.40 12.19
C SER A 441 25.55 -1.67 12.28
N GLU A 442 24.89 -1.90 11.14
CA GLU A 442 23.44 -2.13 11.03
C GLU A 442 23.10 -3.59 10.66
N LEU A 443 24.08 -4.50 10.68
CA LEU A 443 23.88 -5.92 10.33
C LEU A 443 23.59 -6.83 11.53
N TRP A 444 23.54 -6.28 12.75
CA TRP A 444 23.45 -7.07 13.98
C TRP A 444 22.33 -8.13 13.97
N GLN A 445 21.13 -7.79 13.49
CA GLN A 445 20.02 -8.76 13.44
C GLN A 445 20.33 -9.94 12.51
N LEU A 446 20.94 -9.65 11.35
CA LEU A 446 21.31 -10.67 10.39
C LEU A 446 22.46 -11.53 10.94
N GLN A 447 23.46 -10.92 11.56
CA GLN A 447 24.56 -11.62 12.23
C GLN A 447 24.05 -12.59 13.29
N GLN A 448 23.10 -12.16 14.14
CA GLN A 448 22.47 -13.03 15.12
C GLN A 448 21.75 -14.24 14.47
N LEU A 449 21.21 -14.08 13.26
CA LEU A 449 20.61 -15.21 12.54
C LEU A 449 21.66 -16.19 12.02
N PHE A 450 22.79 -15.71 11.48
CA PHE A 450 23.89 -16.59 11.08
C PHE A 450 24.50 -17.32 12.30
N GLU A 451 24.71 -16.61 13.41
CA GLU A 451 25.20 -17.17 14.68
C GLU A 451 24.27 -18.25 15.22
N ALA A 452 22.97 -17.95 15.33
CA ALA A 452 21.99 -18.87 15.88
C ALA A 452 21.83 -20.17 15.06
N ASN A 453 22.22 -20.12 13.78
CA ASN A 453 22.17 -21.27 12.88
C ASN A 453 23.54 -21.92 12.65
N GLU A 454 24.62 -21.37 13.23
CA GLU A 454 25.98 -21.92 13.17
C GLU A 454 26.48 -22.17 11.74
N VAL A 455 26.15 -21.26 10.81
CA VAL A 455 26.54 -21.36 9.39
C VAL A 455 27.17 -20.07 8.88
N ARG A 456 27.99 -20.19 7.82
CA ARG A 456 28.54 -19.06 7.06
C ARG A 456 28.80 -19.44 5.60
N ILE A 457 29.03 -18.44 4.74
CA ILE A 457 29.50 -18.64 3.36
C ILE A 457 31.02 -18.52 3.36
N ASP A 458 31.71 -19.61 3.01
CA ASP A 458 33.14 -19.80 3.29
C ASP A 458 34.08 -19.45 2.13
N ASP A 459 33.54 -19.45 0.90
CA ASP A 459 34.35 -19.35 -0.31
C ASP A 459 33.66 -18.52 -1.41
N ASP A 460 34.43 -18.22 -2.46
CA ASP A 460 33.93 -17.58 -3.68
C ASP A 460 32.96 -18.48 -4.47
N ALA A 461 32.85 -19.78 -4.18
CA ALA A 461 31.89 -20.68 -4.83
C ALA A 461 30.47 -20.53 -4.27
N GLY A 462 30.32 -19.87 -3.11
CA GLY A 462 29.06 -19.73 -2.41
C GLY A 462 28.72 -20.97 -1.59
N THR A 463 29.73 -21.67 -1.07
CA THR A 463 29.59 -22.87 -0.25
C THR A 463 29.22 -22.50 1.19
N TRP A 464 28.21 -23.18 1.73
CA TRP A 464 27.81 -23.07 3.13
C TRP A 464 28.62 -24.05 4.00
N VAL A 465 29.16 -23.58 5.12
CA VAL A 465 29.87 -24.41 6.10
C VAL A 465 29.33 -24.17 7.50
N SER A 466 29.47 -25.17 8.38
CA SER A 466 29.17 -25.01 9.80
C SER A 466 30.33 -24.31 10.51
N THR A 467 30.04 -23.27 11.28
CA THR A 467 31.05 -22.51 12.05
C THR A 467 31.66 -23.35 13.16
N VAL A 468 30.91 -24.29 13.75
CA VAL A 468 31.40 -25.22 14.79
C VAL A 468 32.45 -26.20 14.26
N GLN A 469 32.38 -26.58 12.98
CA GLN A 469 33.32 -27.53 12.37
C GLN A 469 34.57 -26.83 11.82
N ALA A 470 34.46 -25.58 11.38
CA ALA A 470 35.58 -24.79 10.87
C ALA A 470 36.56 -24.41 12.00
N ASP A 471 36.05 -23.93 13.15
CA ASP A 471 36.88 -23.55 14.30
C ASP A 471 37.62 -24.75 14.91
N ALA A 472 37.09 -25.97 14.76
CA ALA A 472 37.74 -27.19 15.21
C ALA A 472 38.90 -27.64 14.31
N GLN A 473 38.89 -27.25 13.03
CA GLN A 473 39.97 -27.53 12.09
C GLN A 473 41.14 -26.54 12.25
N ASP A 474 40.85 -25.25 12.49
CA ASP A 474 41.86 -24.21 12.74
C ASP A 474 42.60 -24.38 14.09
N LEU A 475 42.08 -25.18 15.02
CA LEU A 475 42.76 -25.53 16.27
C LEU A 475 43.67 -26.76 16.16
N THR A 476 43.72 -27.42 14.99
CA THR A 476 44.51 -28.63 14.75
C THR A 476 45.69 -28.44 13.78
N ASP A 477 45.83 -27.25 13.20
CA ASP A 477 47.03 -26.79 12.48
C ASP A 477 47.83 -25.79 13.33
#